data_AF-A0A920UVQ2-F1
#
_entry.id   AF-A0A920UVQ2-F1
#
_cell.length_a   1.000
_cell.length_b   1.000
_cell.length_c   1.000
_cell.angle_alpha   90.00
_cell.angle_beta   90.00
_cell.angle_gamma   90.00
#
_symmetry.space_group_name_H-M   'P 1'
#
loop_
_entity.id
_entity.type
_entity.pdbx_description
1 polymer ?
#
loop_
_entity_poly.entity_id
_entity_poly.type
_entity_poly.pdbx_seq_one_letter_code
_entity_poly.pdbx_strand_id
1 'polypeptide(L)'
;MWMHSPVLAEAVFDLRQRVRYGTPKDQRLTELIILTTAREISNQYEWSAHEPLGQAAGLEQDIIEVIKYRKDLDSLPSIEGFDEIEQTLVQFTREW
;
A
#
# COMPACT_ATOMS: atom_id res chain seq x y z
N MET A 1 -16.92 -14.62 1.60
CA MET A 1 -17.90 -13.87 2.41
C MET A 1 -18.84 -13.02 1.54
N TRP A 2 -18.35 -12.06 0.74
CA TRP A 2 -19.17 -11.18 -0.11
C TRP A 2 -20.04 -11.90 -1.16
N MET A 3 -19.58 -13.04 -1.68
CA MET A 3 -20.35 -13.85 -2.65
C MET A 3 -21.67 -14.42 -2.11
N HIS A 4 -21.94 -14.34 -0.80
CA HIS A 4 -23.18 -14.82 -0.20
C HIS A 4 -24.19 -13.70 0.09
N SER A 5 -23.85 -12.44 -0.17
CA SER A 5 -24.77 -11.30 -0.08
C SER A 5 -24.45 -10.27 -1.17
N PRO A 6 -25.13 -10.36 -2.33
CA PRO A 6 -24.92 -9.44 -3.44
C PRO A 6 -25.10 -7.96 -3.06
N VAL A 7 -26.08 -7.65 -2.20
CA VAL A 7 -26.35 -6.29 -1.72
C VAL A 7 -25.18 -5.74 -0.91
N LEU A 8 -24.57 -6.56 -0.07
CA LEU A 8 -23.39 -6.16 0.70
C LEU A 8 -22.17 -5.98 -0.22
N ALA A 9 -22.00 -6.87 -1.20
CA ALA A 9 -20.93 -6.77 -2.20
C ALA A 9 -21.01 -5.48 -3.01
N GLU A 10 -22.20 -5.12 -3.47
CA GLU A 10 -22.45 -3.89 -4.22
C GLU A 10 -22.09 -2.64 -3.40
N ALA A 11 -22.61 -2.54 -2.16
CA ALA A 11 -22.39 -1.37 -1.31
C ALA A 11 -20.89 -1.11 -1.01
N VAL A 12 -20.09 -2.16 -0.89
CA VAL A 12 -18.67 -2.01 -0.56
C VAL A 12 -17.78 -1.92 -1.79
N PHE A 13 -18.22 -2.41 -2.94
CA PHE A 13 -17.46 -2.26 -4.17
C PHE A 13 -17.28 -0.78 -4.51
N ASP A 14 -18.36 0.00 -4.48
CA ASP A 14 -18.32 1.44 -4.78
C ASP A 14 -17.42 2.21 -3.81
N LEU A 15 -17.52 1.90 -2.51
CA LEU A 15 -16.63 2.48 -1.50
C LEU A 15 -15.16 2.16 -1.80
N ARG A 16 -14.84 0.88 -2.05
CA ARG A 16 -13.47 0.44 -2.35
C ARG A 16 -12.92 1.07 -3.63
N GLN A 17 -13.76 1.27 -4.63
CA GLN A 17 -13.37 1.94 -5.88
C GLN A 17 -13.12 3.42 -5.64
N ARG A 18 -14.00 4.10 -4.90
CA ARG A 18 -13.86 5.53 -4.59
C ARG A 18 -12.60 5.83 -3.77
N VAL A 19 -12.28 5.01 -2.78
CA VAL A 19 -11.08 5.21 -1.94
C VAL A 19 -9.80 5.02 -2.76
N ARG A 20 -9.80 4.07 -3.71
CA ARG A 20 -8.61 3.77 -4.53
C ARG A 20 -8.43 4.72 -5.70
N TYR A 21 -9.51 5.05 -6.42
CA TYR A 21 -9.43 5.79 -7.69
C TYR A 21 -10.24 7.10 -7.71
N GLY A 22 -11.05 7.35 -6.69
CA GLY A 22 -11.93 8.51 -6.61
C GLY A 22 -11.30 9.76 -5.99
N THR A 23 -9.98 9.75 -5.83
CA THR A 23 -9.21 10.90 -5.32
C THR A 23 -8.13 11.26 -6.34
N PRO A 24 -7.69 12.52 -6.42
CA PRO A 24 -6.60 12.92 -7.31
C PRO A 24 -5.22 12.45 -6.82
N LYS A 25 -5.17 11.54 -5.82
CA LYS A 25 -3.92 11.05 -5.25
C LYS A 25 -3.22 10.13 -6.24
N ASP A 26 -1.91 10.17 -6.19
CA ASP A 26 -1.04 9.28 -6.96
C ASP A 26 -1.33 7.81 -6.62
N GLN A 27 -1.53 6.99 -7.65
CA GLN A 27 -1.73 5.55 -7.48
C GLN A 27 -0.49 4.91 -6.85
N ARG A 28 0.71 5.40 -7.16
CA ARG A 28 1.97 4.92 -6.55
C ARG A 28 1.95 5.06 -5.04
N LEU A 29 1.56 6.24 -4.52
CA LEU A 29 1.42 6.49 -3.09
C LEU A 29 0.27 5.71 -2.45
N THR A 30 -0.80 5.45 -3.22
CA THR A 30 -1.92 4.62 -2.78
C THR A 30 -1.48 3.16 -2.60
N GLU A 31 -0.68 2.61 -3.51
CA GLU A 31 -0.16 1.25 -3.36
C GLU A 31 0.91 1.18 -2.26
N LEU A 32 1.73 2.24 -2.09
CA LEU A 32 2.66 2.35 -0.96
C LEU A 32 1.93 2.23 0.38
N ILE A 33 0.87 3.01 0.60
CA ILE A 33 0.12 2.97 1.88
C ILE A 33 -0.55 1.61 2.10
N ILE A 34 -1.06 0.97 1.04
CA ILE A 34 -1.68 -0.34 1.12
C ILE A 34 -0.64 -1.41 1.50
N LEU A 35 0.51 -1.44 0.82
CA LEU A 35 1.57 -2.41 1.08
C LEU A 35 2.16 -2.28 2.48
N THR A 36 2.46 -1.05 2.91
CA THR A 36 2.97 -0.83 4.27
C THR A 36 1.94 -1.21 5.32
N THR A 37 0.65 -0.88 5.12
CA THR A 37 -0.43 -1.33 6.02
C THR A 37 -0.54 -2.86 6.05
N ALA A 38 -0.59 -3.51 4.88
CA ALA A 38 -0.71 -4.96 4.75
C ALA A 38 0.45 -5.68 5.45
N ARG A 39 1.67 -5.11 5.38
CA ARG A 39 2.84 -5.65 6.07
C ARG A 39 2.70 -5.59 7.58
N GLU A 40 2.23 -4.46 8.11
CA GLU A 40 2.09 -4.22 9.56
C GLU A 40 1.06 -5.16 10.18
N ILE A 41 -0.06 -5.41 9.49
CA ILE A 41 -1.09 -6.37 9.94
C ILE A 41 -0.84 -7.81 9.47
N SER A 42 0.32 -8.11 8.87
CA SER A 42 0.69 -9.44 8.34
C SER A 42 -0.36 -10.05 7.40
N ASN A 43 -1.01 -9.22 6.57
CA ASN A 43 -2.05 -9.64 5.63
C ASN A 43 -1.45 -10.06 4.27
N GLN A 44 -1.17 -11.35 4.13
CA GLN A 44 -0.58 -11.92 2.92
C GLN A 44 -1.48 -11.79 1.68
N TYR A 45 -2.81 -11.82 1.85
CA TYR A 45 -3.74 -11.71 0.74
C TYR A 45 -3.65 -10.33 0.08
N GLU A 46 -3.72 -9.27 0.89
CA GLU A 46 -3.58 -7.90 0.39
C GLU A 46 -2.17 -7.66 -0.16
N TRP A 47 -1.12 -8.15 0.50
CA TRP A 47 0.24 -8.05 -0.02
C TRP A 47 0.37 -8.64 -1.42
N SER A 48 -0.02 -9.90 -1.60
CA SER A 48 0.11 -10.59 -2.89
C SER A 48 -0.76 -9.97 -3.98
N ALA A 49 -1.90 -9.36 -3.64
CA ALA A 49 -2.75 -8.67 -4.60
C ALA A 49 -2.16 -7.30 -5.02
N HIS A 50 -1.51 -6.60 -4.09
CA HIS A 50 -1.10 -5.20 -4.28
C HIS A 50 0.38 -5.01 -4.65
N GLU A 51 1.26 -5.97 -4.36
CA GLU A 51 2.67 -5.91 -4.81
C GLU A 51 2.80 -5.70 -6.33
N PRO A 52 2.11 -6.47 -7.20
CA PRO A 52 2.16 -6.22 -8.65
C PRO A 52 1.48 -4.90 -9.06
N LEU A 53 0.48 -4.42 -8.32
CA LEU A 53 -0.20 -3.14 -8.60
C LEU A 53 0.70 -1.95 -8.26
N GLY A 54 1.43 -2.02 -7.15
CA GLY A 54 2.45 -1.04 -6.79
C GLY A 54 3.52 -0.94 -7.85
N GLN A 55 4.06 -2.08 -8.30
CA GLN A 55 5.04 -2.12 -9.40
C GLN A 55 4.46 -1.50 -10.69
N ALA A 56 3.23 -1.84 -11.07
CA ALA A 56 2.58 -1.29 -12.25
C ALA A 56 2.30 0.23 -12.14
N ALA A 57 2.11 0.74 -10.93
CA ALA A 57 1.96 2.17 -10.63
C ALA A 57 3.31 2.92 -10.55
N GLY A 58 4.44 2.23 -10.72
CA GLY A 58 5.78 2.82 -10.68
C GLY A 58 6.41 2.87 -9.29
N LEU A 59 5.90 2.12 -8.32
CA LEU A 59 6.55 1.98 -7.02
C LEU A 59 7.84 1.16 -7.16
N GLU A 60 8.94 1.74 -6.70
CA GLU A 60 10.28 1.20 -6.84
C GLU A 60 10.44 -0.09 -6.03
N GLN A 61 11.08 -1.09 -6.64
CA GLN A 61 11.27 -2.40 -6.01
C GLN A 61 12.05 -2.30 -4.67
N ASP A 62 13.01 -1.37 -4.58
CA ASP A 62 13.80 -1.14 -3.38
C ASP A 62 12.92 -0.63 -2.21
N ILE A 63 11.92 0.21 -2.50
CA ILE A 63 10.94 0.67 -1.50
C ILE A 63 10.06 -0.50 -1.06
N ILE A 64 9.61 -1.34 -1.99
CA ILE A 64 8.84 -2.55 -1.67
C ILE A 64 9.65 -3.46 -0.73
N GLU A 65 10.95 -3.63 -0.97
CA GLU A 65 11.82 -4.40 -0.07
C GLU A 65 12.00 -3.78 1.31
N VAL A 66 12.12 -2.45 1.40
CA VAL A 66 12.16 -1.74 2.68
C VAL A 66 10.94 -2.08 3.52
N ILE A 67 9.76 -2.11 2.91
CA ILE A 67 8.51 -2.47 3.57
C ILE A 67 8.52 -3.97 3.92
N LYS A 68 8.76 -4.83 2.92
CA LYS A 68 8.68 -6.30 3.05
C LYS A 68 9.55 -6.84 4.19
N TYR A 69 10.81 -6.40 4.22
CA TYR A 69 11.79 -6.80 5.22
C TYR A 69 11.81 -5.90 6.45
N ARG A 70 10.94 -4.89 6.49
CA ARG A 70 10.84 -3.92 7.58
C ARG A 70 12.22 -3.31 7.92
N LYS A 71 12.95 -2.90 6.87
CA LYS A 71 14.28 -2.29 7.01
C LYS A 71 14.16 -1.00 7.84
N ASP A 72 15.15 -0.74 8.66
CA ASP A 72 15.26 0.50 9.45
C ASP A 72 15.38 1.71 8.51
N LEU A 73 14.57 2.75 8.70
CA LEU A 73 14.53 3.91 7.81
C LEU A 73 15.73 4.85 8.00
N ASP A 74 16.31 4.88 9.21
CA ASP A 74 17.42 5.78 9.55
C ASP A 74 18.77 5.31 8.98
N SER A 75 18.84 4.06 8.54
CA SER A 75 20.07 3.42 8.04
C SER A 75 20.03 3.04 6.55
N LEU A 76 19.03 3.54 5.80
CA LEU A 76 18.93 3.27 4.37
C LEU A 76 19.90 4.15 3.55
N PRO A 77 20.46 3.62 2.46
CA PRO A 77 21.02 4.48 1.41
C PRO A 77 19.90 5.32 0.78
N SER A 78 20.28 6.38 0.05
CA SER A 78 19.32 7.14 -0.76
C SER A 78 18.66 6.21 -1.78
N ILE A 79 17.33 6.13 -1.77
CA ILE A 79 16.52 5.38 -2.73
C ILE A 79 15.73 6.40 -3.55
N GLU A 80 15.80 6.29 -4.88
CA GLU A 80 15.02 7.15 -5.78
C GLU A 80 13.51 7.01 -5.49
N GLY A 81 12.81 8.14 -5.39
CA GLY A 81 11.38 8.18 -5.07
C GLY A 81 11.03 7.89 -3.61
N PHE A 82 12.01 7.66 -2.72
CA PHE A 82 11.75 7.45 -1.29
C PHE A 82 12.05 8.71 -0.47
N ASP A 83 11.35 9.79 -0.78
CA ASP A 83 11.53 11.10 -0.18
C ASP A 83 10.76 11.23 1.15
N GLU A 84 10.68 12.45 1.68
CA GLU A 84 10.04 12.77 2.97
C GLU A 84 8.60 12.23 3.07
N ILE A 85 7.82 12.31 1.99
CA ILE A 85 6.42 11.88 1.98
C ILE A 85 6.34 10.37 2.15
N GLU A 86 7.06 9.60 1.34
CA GLU A 86 7.05 8.14 1.37
C GLU A 86 7.57 7.60 2.70
N GLN A 87 8.66 8.18 3.21
CA GLN A 87 9.20 7.84 4.52
C GLN A 87 8.19 8.11 5.63
N THR A 88 7.51 9.26 5.58
CA THR A 88 6.46 9.61 6.54
C THR A 88 5.29 8.63 6.49
N LEU A 89 4.86 8.21 5.30
CA LEU A 89 3.78 7.24 5.15
C LEU A 89 4.16 5.87 5.74
N VAL A 90 5.39 5.41 5.48
CA VAL A 90 5.89 4.14 6.04
C VAL A 90 6.04 4.22 7.56
N GLN A 91 6.58 5.34 8.06
CA GLN A 91 6.73 5.58 9.49
C GLN A 91 5.36 5.60 10.19
N PHE A 92 4.39 6.33 9.64
CA PHE A 92 3.04 6.44 10.20
C PHE A 92 2.36 5.07 10.37
N THR A 93 2.53 4.15 9.43
CA THR A 93 1.92 2.81 9.58
C THR A 93 2.64 1.91 10.56
N ARG A 94 3.95 2.14 10.82
CA ARG A 94 4.74 1.36 11.79
C ARG A 94 4.48 1.72 13.25
N GLU A 95 3.81 2.83 13.51
CA GLU A 95 3.53 3.36 14.86
C GLU A 95 2.33 2.69 15.56
N TRP A 96 1.67 1.71 14.92
CA TRP A 96 0.48 1.03 15.42
C TRP A 96 0.72 -0.44 15.77
#